data_AF-A0A960I2D1-F1
#
_entry.id   AF-A0A960I2D1-F1
#
_cell.length_a   1.000
_cell.length_b   1.000
_cell.length_c   1.000
_cell.angle_alpha   90.00
_cell.angle_beta   90.00
_cell.angle_gamma   90.00
#
_symmetry.space_group_name_H-M   'P 1'
#
loop_
_entity.id
_entity.type
_entity.pdbx_description
1 polymer ?
#
loop_
_entity_poly.entity_id
_entity_poly.type
_entity_poly.pdbx_seq_one_letter_code
_entity_poly.pdbx_strand_id
1 'polypeptide(L)'
;NDEQMFDLIHGMRSRMITSPVFNGDRILGAILFEGTMDREIEGRGSAEYLWAVKGVVPFLKVDKGLADDADGAQVMKPMPGLDGLLERAVGKGVFGTKMRSVIKLANEAGVGAVVAQQFEVGRQILAAGLVPIIEPEVDINSPEKDGAEELLKAALLAELDRQPADQPVMLKLTIPSVDDFYLDLVRHPSVLRVVALSGGYTRADANARLARNHGMIASFSRALTEGLSAQQSDEEFNATLDAAIAGIFAASNT
;
A
#
# COMPACT_ATOMS: atom_id res chain seq x y z
N ASN A 1 -10.30 -20.14 17.12
CA ASN A 1 -10.50 -20.60 15.71
C ASN A 1 -10.28 -19.42 14.78
N ASP A 2 -10.30 -19.60 13.47
CA ASP A 2 -10.01 -18.53 12.51
C ASP A 2 -11.02 -17.37 12.60
N GLU A 3 -12.29 -17.66 12.87
CA GLU A 3 -13.35 -16.66 13.02
C GLU A 3 -13.06 -15.71 14.20
N GLN A 4 -12.73 -16.24 15.37
CA GLN A 4 -12.35 -15.43 16.54
C GLN A 4 -11.12 -14.56 16.26
N MET A 5 -10.14 -15.07 15.50
CA MET A 5 -8.97 -14.28 15.10
C MET A 5 -9.40 -13.10 14.21
N PHE A 6 -10.27 -13.33 13.22
CA PHE A 6 -10.77 -12.25 12.36
C PHE A 6 -11.61 -11.24 13.12
N ASP A 7 -12.37 -11.65 14.13
CA ASP A 7 -13.13 -10.74 15.00
C ASP A 7 -12.20 -9.83 15.82
N LEU A 8 -11.13 -10.39 16.40
CA LEU A 8 -10.13 -9.61 17.13
C LEU A 8 -9.41 -8.61 16.23
N ILE A 9 -9.02 -9.03 15.02
CA ILE A 9 -8.40 -8.14 14.03
C ILE A 9 -9.37 -7.05 13.58
N HIS A 10 -10.66 -7.37 13.40
CA HIS A 10 -11.68 -6.38 13.08
C HIS A 10 -11.89 -5.39 14.21
N GLY A 11 -11.91 -5.84 15.46
CA GLY A 11 -11.99 -4.99 16.64
C GLY A 11 -10.81 -4.02 16.73
N MET A 12 -9.58 -4.52 16.50
CA MET A 12 -8.37 -3.68 16.45
C MET A 12 -8.48 -2.60 15.36
N ARG A 13 -8.87 -2.97 14.13
CA ARG A 13 -9.03 -2.02 13.01
C ARG A 13 -10.14 -1.02 13.28
N SER A 14 -11.25 -1.47 13.84
CA SER A 14 -12.37 -0.59 14.21
C SER A 14 -11.92 0.44 15.24
N ARG A 15 -11.21 0.04 16.29
CA ARG A 15 -10.64 0.97 17.30
C ARG A 15 -9.74 2.03 16.67
N MET A 16 -8.88 1.63 15.73
CA MET A 16 -8.03 2.59 15.01
C MET A 16 -8.86 3.55 14.16
N ILE A 17 -9.81 3.04 13.38
CA ILE A 17 -10.59 3.85 12.44
C ILE A 17 -11.53 4.80 13.18
N THR A 18 -12.16 4.37 14.28
CA THR A 18 -13.08 5.22 15.06
C THR A 18 -12.35 6.27 15.89
N SER A 19 -11.05 6.10 16.15
CA SER A 19 -10.22 7.10 16.82
C SER A 19 -10.40 8.51 16.23
N PRO A 20 -10.49 9.57 17.06
CA PRO A 20 -10.70 10.94 16.59
C PRO A 20 -9.54 11.46 15.73
N VAL A 21 -8.33 10.91 15.91
CA VAL A 21 -7.13 11.33 15.16
C VAL A 21 -6.96 10.60 13.83
N PHE A 22 -7.76 9.56 13.58
CA PHE A 22 -7.80 8.86 12.29
C PHE A 22 -8.81 9.53 11.36
N ASN A 23 -8.37 10.51 10.58
CA ASN A 23 -9.22 11.29 9.67
C ASN A 23 -8.43 11.80 8.45
N GLY A 24 -9.15 12.41 7.51
CA GLY A 24 -8.66 12.90 6.22
C GLY A 24 -7.64 14.04 6.28
N ASP A 25 -7.41 14.67 7.44
CA ASP A 25 -6.50 15.83 7.55
C ASP A 25 -5.03 15.42 7.32
N ARG A 26 -4.66 14.22 7.79
CA ARG A 26 -3.29 13.67 7.70
C ARG A 26 -3.24 12.28 7.08
N ILE A 27 -4.38 11.61 6.89
CA ILE A 27 -4.48 10.27 6.29
C ILE A 27 -5.35 10.35 5.04
N LEU A 28 -4.72 10.32 3.86
CA LEU A 28 -5.45 10.43 2.59
C LEU A 28 -6.24 9.17 2.24
N GLY A 29 -5.73 7.99 2.58
CA GLY A 29 -6.35 6.72 2.22
C GLY A 29 -5.97 5.58 3.14
N ALA A 30 -6.83 4.55 3.18
CA ALA A 30 -6.64 3.34 3.97
C ALA A 30 -6.87 2.09 3.14
N ILE A 31 -5.93 1.14 3.19
CA ILE A 31 -6.01 -0.14 2.46
C ILE A 31 -6.62 -1.19 3.38
N LEU A 32 -7.81 -1.65 3.00
CA LEU A 32 -8.57 -2.68 3.69
C LEU A 32 -8.12 -4.09 3.26
N PHE A 33 -8.32 -5.05 4.15
CA PHE A 33 -8.40 -6.46 3.75
C PHE A 33 -9.85 -6.79 3.37
N GLU A 34 -10.02 -7.80 2.51
CA GLU A 34 -11.33 -8.28 2.05
C GLU A 34 -12.30 -8.54 3.22
N GLY A 35 -11.88 -9.26 4.24
CA GLY A 35 -12.73 -9.51 5.41
C GLY A 35 -13.14 -8.26 6.20
N THR A 36 -12.39 -7.15 6.14
CA THR A 36 -12.81 -5.88 6.74
C THR A 36 -13.75 -5.12 5.81
N MET A 37 -13.52 -5.14 4.50
CA MET A 37 -14.45 -4.59 3.51
C MET A 37 -15.85 -5.23 3.63
N ASP A 38 -15.90 -6.52 3.97
CA ASP A 38 -17.15 -7.26 4.16
C ASP A 38 -17.86 -7.00 5.50
N ARG A 39 -17.22 -6.26 6.41
CA ARG A 39 -17.73 -5.94 7.75
C ARG A 39 -18.09 -4.47 7.91
N GLU A 40 -18.78 -4.20 9.01
CA GLU A 40 -19.24 -2.87 9.38
C GLU A 40 -18.40 -2.26 10.51
N ILE A 41 -18.35 -0.93 10.52
CA ILE A 41 -17.81 -0.09 11.59
C ILE A 41 -18.95 0.85 11.99
N GLU A 42 -19.35 0.79 13.27
CA GLU A 42 -20.46 1.59 13.83
C GLU A 42 -21.76 1.51 12.99
N GLY A 43 -22.09 0.31 12.48
CA GLY A 43 -23.32 0.05 11.72
C GLY A 43 -23.30 0.55 10.27
N ARG A 44 -22.12 0.92 9.74
CA ARG A 44 -21.91 1.30 8.34
C ARG A 44 -20.88 0.39 7.69
N GLY A 45 -20.96 0.18 6.38
CA GLY A 45 -19.92 -0.56 5.65
C GLY A 45 -18.54 0.09 5.86
N SER A 46 -17.49 -0.71 6.06
CA SER A 46 -16.16 -0.15 6.44
C SER A 46 -15.61 0.87 5.44
N ALA A 47 -15.79 0.64 4.13
CA ALA A 47 -15.37 1.58 3.09
C ALA A 47 -16.22 2.87 3.09
N GLU A 48 -17.54 2.75 3.29
CA GLU A 48 -18.45 3.89 3.44
C GLU A 48 -18.07 4.73 4.66
N TYR A 49 -17.78 4.09 5.80
CA TYR A 49 -17.40 4.79 7.03
C TYR A 49 -16.10 5.59 6.84
N LEU A 50 -15.08 4.98 6.22
CA LEU A 50 -13.82 5.67 5.90
C LEU A 50 -14.07 6.94 5.08
N TRP A 51 -14.88 6.85 4.03
CA TRP A 51 -15.15 8.00 3.17
C TRP A 51 -16.07 9.03 3.84
N ALA A 52 -17.29 8.62 4.19
CA ALA A 52 -18.37 9.53 4.60
C ALA A 52 -18.19 10.10 6.02
N VAL A 53 -17.49 9.40 6.91
CA VAL A 53 -17.28 9.83 8.30
C VAL A 53 -15.86 10.34 8.52
N LYS A 54 -14.86 9.65 7.96
CA LYS A 54 -13.46 9.99 8.22
C LYS A 54 -12.81 10.83 7.13
N GLY A 55 -13.40 10.95 5.94
CA GLY A 55 -12.79 11.64 4.79
C GLY A 55 -11.53 10.93 4.28
N VAL A 56 -11.44 9.62 4.47
CA VAL A 56 -10.29 8.78 4.09
C VAL A 56 -10.67 7.89 2.91
N VAL A 57 -9.88 7.91 1.83
CA VAL A 57 -10.18 7.15 0.61
C VAL A 57 -9.98 5.63 0.85
N PRO A 58 -11.00 4.79 0.62
CA PRO A 58 -10.90 3.35 0.84
C PRO A 58 -10.24 2.62 -0.33
N PHE A 59 -9.21 1.83 -0.04
CA PHE A 59 -8.57 0.91 -0.99
C PHE A 59 -8.76 -0.55 -0.53
N LEU A 60 -8.61 -1.51 -1.43
CA LEU A 60 -8.69 -2.93 -1.12
C LEU A 60 -7.42 -3.70 -1.51
N LYS A 61 -6.88 -4.48 -0.58
CA LYS A 61 -5.85 -5.48 -0.90
C LYS A 61 -6.49 -6.64 -1.68
N VAL A 62 -6.00 -6.92 -2.89
CA VAL A 62 -6.54 -7.98 -3.78
C VAL A 62 -5.64 -9.21 -3.92
N ASP A 63 -4.33 -9.09 -3.69
CA ASP A 63 -3.40 -10.23 -3.84
C ASP A 63 -3.72 -11.39 -2.87
N LYS A 64 -3.51 -12.62 -3.36
CA LYS A 64 -3.69 -13.87 -2.59
C LYS A 64 -2.36 -14.43 -2.07
N GLY A 65 -1.39 -13.54 -1.85
CA GLY A 65 -0.03 -13.88 -1.45
C GLY A 65 0.89 -14.14 -2.63
N LEU A 66 2.09 -14.63 -2.30
CA LEU A 66 3.20 -14.77 -3.23
C LEU A 66 3.35 -16.22 -3.71
N ALA A 67 3.72 -16.38 -4.98
CA ALA A 67 4.22 -17.64 -5.51
C ALA A 67 5.61 -17.96 -4.94
N ASP A 68 6.12 -19.15 -5.26
CA ASP A 68 7.47 -19.55 -4.88
C ASP A 68 8.52 -18.63 -5.50
N ASP A 69 9.68 -18.58 -4.87
CA ASP A 69 10.81 -17.81 -5.37
C ASP A 69 11.31 -18.38 -6.70
N ALA A 70 11.39 -17.52 -7.71
CA ALA A 70 11.95 -17.83 -9.01
C ALA A 70 12.79 -16.63 -9.45
N ASP A 71 14.03 -16.89 -9.86
CA ASP A 71 14.97 -15.87 -10.34
C ASP A 71 15.13 -14.69 -9.35
N GLY A 72 15.15 -14.98 -8.05
CA GLY A 72 15.33 -13.96 -7.01
C GLY A 72 14.14 -13.01 -6.86
N ALA A 73 12.96 -13.40 -7.32
CA ALA A 73 11.72 -12.65 -7.17
C ALA A 73 10.53 -13.58 -6.86
N GLN A 74 9.45 -12.99 -6.35
CA GLN A 74 8.20 -13.68 -6.06
C GLN A 74 7.04 -12.88 -6.66
N VAL A 75 6.49 -13.41 -7.73
CA VAL A 75 5.24 -12.94 -8.33
C VAL A 75 4.05 -13.25 -7.41
N MET A 76 2.90 -12.65 -7.68
CA MET A 76 1.65 -12.96 -7.00
C MET A 76 1.15 -14.35 -7.39
N LYS A 77 0.49 -15.04 -6.45
CA LYS A 77 -0.28 -16.25 -6.78
C LYS A 77 -1.42 -15.92 -7.76
N PRO A 78 -1.85 -16.88 -8.61
CA PRO A 78 -3.00 -16.70 -9.47
C PRO A 78 -4.27 -16.28 -8.70
N MET A 79 -5.08 -15.42 -9.33
CA MET A 79 -6.29 -14.83 -8.73
C MET A 79 -7.52 -15.03 -9.63
N PRO A 80 -7.99 -16.27 -9.87
CA PRO A 80 -9.09 -16.53 -10.80
C PRO A 80 -10.42 -15.87 -10.39
N GLY A 81 -10.58 -15.50 -9.11
CA GLY A 81 -11.75 -14.79 -8.59
C GLY A 81 -11.64 -13.27 -8.56
N LEU A 82 -10.64 -12.67 -9.24
CA LEU A 82 -10.39 -11.23 -9.18
C LEU A 82 -11.57 -10.41 -9.70
N ASP A 83 -12.16 -10.75 -10.84
CA ASP A 83 -13.27 -9.97 -11.42
C ASP A 83 -14.45 -9.84 -10.45
N GLY A 84 -14.88 -10.96 -9.85
CA GLY A 84 -15.95 -10.94 -8.86
C GLY A 84 -15.57 -10.17 -7.59
N LEU A 85 -14.29 -10.13 -7.22
CA LEU A 85 -13.82 -9.31 -6.09
C LEU A 85 -13.87 -7.81 -6.42
N LEU A 86 -13.48 -7.42 -7.63
CA LEU A 86 -13.51 -6.03 -8.09
C LEU A 86 -14.95 -5.52 -8.17
N GLU A 87 -15.88 -6.31 -8.69
CA GLU A 87 -17.31 -5.96 -8.73
C GLU A 87 -17.87 -5.70 -7.32
N ARG A 88 -17.54 -6.57 -6.35
CA ARG A 88 -17.93 -6.35 -4.94
C ARG A 88 -17.30 -5.09 -4.35
N ALA A 89 -16.03 -4.83 -4.65
CA ALA A 89 -15.31 -3.66 -4.17
C ALA A 89 -15.97 -2.36 -4.67
N VAL A 90 -16.30 -2.30 -5.96
CA VAL A 90 -17.05 -1.18 -6.57
C VAL A 90 -18.40 -1.01 -5.86
N GLY A 91 -19.17 -2.10 -5.69
CA GLY A 91 -20.48 -2.06 -5.03
C GLY A 91 -20.44 -1.57 -3.57
N LYS A 92 -19.28 -1.64 -2.91
CA LYS A 92 -19.06 -1.17 -1.54
C LYS A 92 -18.39 0.21 -1.47
N GLY A 93 -18.16 0.88 -2.60
CA GLY A 93 -17.57 2.22 -2.64
C GLY A 93 -16.06 2.25 -2.42
N VAL A 94 -15.35 1.15 -2.70
CA VAL A 94 -13.88 1.14 -2.77
C VAL A 94 -13.44 1.98 -3.96
N PHE A 95 -12.42 2.83 -3.77
CA PHE A 95 -11.86 3.69 -4.83
C PHE A 95 -10.77 3.00 -5.66
N GLY A 96 -9.94 2.19 -5.00
CA GLY A 96 -8.79 1.58 -5.64
C GLY A 96 -8.36 0.30 -4.95
N THR A 97 -7.32 -0.32 -5.46
CA THR A 97 -6.81 -1.59 -4.95
C THR A 97 -5.33 -1.52 -4.65
N LYS A 98 -4.79 -2.58 -4.06
CA LYS A 98 -3.36 -2.76 -3.82
C LYS A 98 -2.98 -4.22 -3.95
N MET A 99 -1.86 -4.51 -4.60
CA MET A 99 -1.37 -5.89 -4.77
C MET A 99 0.15 -6.00 -4.67
N ARG A 100 0.65 -7.00 -3.91
CA ARG A 100 2.07 -7.15 -3.54
C ARG A 100 2.79 -8.24 -4.33
N SER A 101 3.96 -7.91 -4.86
CA SER A 101 5.01 -8.86 -5.23
C SER A 101 6.30 -8.51 -4.49
N VAL A 102 7.32 -9.37 -4.58
CA VAL A 102 8.62 -9.15 -3.90
C VAL A 102 9.78 -9.40 -4.85
N ILE A 103 10.81 -8.58 -4.75
CA ILE A 103 12.09 -8.69 -5.44
C ILE A 103 13.17 -8.85 -4.36
N LYS A 104 13.97 -9.91 -4.43
CA LYS A 104 15.02 -10.21 -3.46
C LYS A 104 16.43 -10.01 -4.00
N LEU A 105 16.64 -10.15 -5.31
CA LEU A 105 17.94 -10.02 -5.97
C LEU A 105 17.83 -9.16 -7.23
N ALA A 106 18.96 -8.65 -7.71
CA ALA A 106 19.05 -7.86 -8.94
C ALA A 106 19.08 -8.78 -10.18
N ASN A 107 17.97 -9.49 -10.40
CA ASN A 107 17.81 -10.41 -11.52
C ASN A 107 16.80 -9.84 -12.52
N GLU A 108 17.25 -9.60 -13.76
CA GLU A 108 16.44 -8.99 -14.82
C GLU A 108 15.17 -9.80 -15.14
N ALA A 109 15.25 -11.13 -15.19
CA ALA A 109 14.10 -11.98 -15.46
C ALA A 109 13.08 -11.94 -14.33
N GLY A 110 13.54 -12.03 -13.07
CA GLY A 110 12.68 -11.95 -11.89
C GLY A 110 11.98 -10.60 -11.75
N VAL A 111 12.73 -9.50 -11.88
CA VAL A 111 12.17 -8.13 -11.84
C VAL A 111 11.21 -7.89 -12.99
N GLY A 112 11.56 -8.31 -14.20
CA GLY A 112 10.70 -8.21 -15.38
C GLY A 112 9.38 -8.95 -15.21
N ALA A 113 9.42 -10.19 -14.68
CA ALA A 113 8.23 -10.98 -14.41
C ALA A 113 7.31 -10.32 -13.36
N VAL A 114 7.90 -9.75 -12.30
CA VAL A 114 7.16 -9.01 -11.28
C VAL A 114 6.44 -7.80 -11.88
N VAL A 115 7.16 -6.96 -12.64
CA VAL A 115 6.58 -5.74 -13.21
C VAL A 115 5.51 -6.07 -14.25
N ALA A 116 5.78 -7.04 -15.13
CA ALA A 116 4.83 -7.47 -16.15
C ALA A 116 3.50 -7.94 -15.54
N GLN A 117 3.58 -8.83 -14.53
CA GLN A 117 2.38 -9.33 -13.85
C GLN A 117 1.62 -8.21 -13.11
N GLN A 118 2.35 -7.31 -12.44
CA GLN A 118 1.74 -6.18 -11.74
C GLN A 118 0.96 -5.28 -12.71
N PHE A 119 1.51 -4.94 -13.87
CA PHE A 119 0.81 -4.11 -14.85
C PHE A 119 -0.32 -4.85 -15.59
N GLU A 120 -0.18 -6.14 -15.85
CA GLU A 120 -1.27 -6.97 -16.39
C GLU A 120 -2.51 -6.93 -15.48
N VAL A 121 -2.31 -7.23 -14.19
CA VAL A 121 -3.39 -7.17 -13.21
C VAL A 121 -3.86 -5.73 -12.98
N GLY A 122 -2.95 -4.75 -13.02
CA GLY A 122 -3.30 -3.33 -12.91
C GLY A 122 -4.26 -2.87 -14.00
N ARG A 123 -4.04 -3.31 -15.25
CA ARG A 123 -4.95 -3.03 -16.37
C ARG A 123 -6.32 -3.68 -16.21
N GLN A 124 -6.39 -4.90 -15.67
CA GLN A 124 -7.67 -5.54 -15.33
C GLN A 124 -8.44 -4.73 -14.28
N ILE A 125 -7.73 -4.18 -13.28
CA ILE A 125 -8.32 -3.36 -12.22
C ILE A 125 -8.82 -2.01 -12.76
N LEU A 126 -8.04 -1.34 -13.62
CA LEU A 126 -8.45 -0.12 -14.30
C LEU A 126 -9.71 -0.33 -15.15
N ALA A 127 -9.80 -1.47 -15.85
CA ALA A 127 -10.99 -1.82 -16.63
C ALA A 127 -12.26 -2.00 -15.78
N ALA A 128 -12.11 -2.31 -14.48
CA ALA A 128 -13.20 -2.35 -13.52
C ALA A 128 -13.52 -0.97 -12.90
N GLY A 129 -12.83 0.11 -13.30
CA GLY A 129 -13.05 1.47 -12.80
C GLY A 129 -12.38 1.78 -11.46
N LEU A 130 -11.38 0.99 -11.05
CA LEU A 130 -10.64 1.16 -9.79
C LEU A 130 -9.20 1.58 -10.06
N VAL A 131 -8.60 2.39 -9.18
CA VAL A 131 -7.18 2.78 -9.30
C VAL A 131 -6.27 1.72 -8.66
N PRO A 132 -5.36 1.05 -9.41
CA PRO A 132 -4.45 0.06 -8.84
C PRO A 132 -3.24 0.73 -8.17
N ILE A 133 -2.89 0.27 -6.98
CA ILE A 133 -1.58 0.47 -6.36
C ILE A 133 -0.70 -0.74 -6.70
N ILE A 134 0.28 -0.51 -7.57
CA ILE A 134 1.32 -1.47 -7.97
C ILE A 134 2.38 -1.54 -6.86
N GLU A 135 2.57 -2.69 -6.20
CA GLU A 135 3.56 -2.84 -5.10
C GLU A 135 4.61 -3.94 -5.37
N PRO A 136 5.60 -3.66 -6.24
CA PRO A 136 6.80 -4.48 -6.39
C PRO A 136 7.82 -4.12 -5.30
N GLU A 137 7.73 -4.79 -4.16
CA GLU A 137 8.61 -4.53 -3.01
C GLU A 137 10.01 -5.08 -3.26
N VAL A 138 11.05 -4.23 -3.23
CA VAL A 138 12.44 -4.68 -3.11
C VAL A 138 12.74 -4.93 -1.63
N ASP A 139 13.22 -6.11 -1.27
CA ASP A 139 13.58 -6.44 0.11
C ASP A 139 14.68 -5.50 0.62
N ILE A 140 14.45 -4.87 1.77
CA ILE A 140 15.43 -3.96 2.40
C ILE A 140 16.73 -4.67 2.80
N ASN A 141 16.71 -6.00 2.90
CA ASN A 141 17.85 -6.85 3.23
C ASN A 141 18.51 -7.47 1.99
N SER A 142 18.05 -7.12 0.78
CA SER A 142 18.70 -7.60 -0.44
C SER A 142 20.17 -7.18 -0.46
N PRO A 143 21.12 -8.11 -0.71
CA PRO A 143 22.53 -7.75 -0.87
C PRO A 143 22.78 -6.94 -2.15
N GLU A 144 21.80 -6.89 -3.06
CA GLU A 144 21.87 -6.25 -4.36
C GLU A 144 20.76 -5.21 -4.52
N LYS A 145 20.31 -4.62 -3.40
CA LYS A 145 19.16 -3.69 -3.37
C LYS A 145 19.28 -2.59 -4.42
N ASP A 146 20.45 -1.96 -4.55
CA ASP A 146 20.67 -0.86 -5.49
C ASP A 146 20.47 -1.31 -6.95
N GLY A 147 21.06 -2.47 -7.32
CA GLY A 147 20.88 -3.04 -8.66
C GLY A 147 19.45 -3.49 -8.93
N ALA A 148 18.75 -4.02 -7.92
CA ALA A 148 17.35 -4.40 -8.03
C ALA A 148 16.45 -3.17 -8.22
N GLU A 149 16.76 -2.05 -7.56
CA GLU A 149 16.05 -0.77 -7.73
C GLU A 149 16.28 -0.17 -9.11
N GLU A 150 17.50 -0.24 -9.65
CA GLU A 150 17.80 0.17 -11.03
C GLU A 150 17.00 -0.61 -12.06
N LEU A 151 17.01 -1.94 -11.97
CA LEU A 151 16.20 -2.80 -12.84
C LEU A 151 14.70 -2.51 -12.69
N LEU A 152 14.23 -2.35 -11.45
CA LEU A 152 12.82 -2.08 -11.17
C LEU A 152 12.40 -0.73 -11.76
N LYS A 153 13.16 0.35 -11.52
CA LYS A 153 12.84 1.68 -12.04
C LYS A 153 12.77 1.67 -13.57
N ALA A 154 13.75 1.03 -14.23
CA ALA A 154 13.77 0.92 -15.68
C ALA A 154 12.54 0.17 -16.22
N ALA A 155 12.19 -0.96 -15.62
CA ALA A 155 11.03 -1.74 -16.01
C ALA A 155 9.70 -1.00 -15.76
N LEU A 156 9.57 -0.28 -14.63
CA LEU A 156 8.41 0.54 -14.32
C LEU A 156 8.22 1.66 -15.33
N LEU A 157 9.29 2.42 -15.66
CA LEU A 157 9.23 3.48 -16.68
C LEU A 157 8.77 2.92 -18.03
N ALA A 158 9.32 1.78 -18.44
CA ALA A 158 8.96 1.16 -19.72
C ALA A 158 7.48 0.74 -19.81
N GLU A 159 6.84 0.32 -18.72
CA GLU A 159 5.39 0.06 -18.68
C GLU A 159 4.58 1.37 -18.61
N LEU A 160 5.05 2.35 -17.82
CA LEU A 160 4.37 3.63 -17.66
C LEU A 160 4.33 4.46 -18.94
N ASP A 161 5.38 4.40 -19.77
CA ASP A 161 5.43 5.04 -21.09
C ASP A 161 4.34 4.50 -22.04
N ARG A 162 3.81 3.30 -21.75
CA ARG A 162 2.72 2.66 -22.49
C ARG A 162 1.37 2.82 -21.78
N GLN A 163 1.34 3.34 -20.55
CA GLN A 163 0.13 3.55 -19.76
C GLN A 163 -0.49 4.92 -20.13
N PRO A 164 -1.76 4.97 -20.55
CA PRO A 164 -2.45 6.24 -20.81
C PRO A 164 -2.52 7.13 -19.57
N ALA A 165 -2.25 8.43 -19.73
CA ALA A 165 -2.22 9.40 -18.63
C ALA A 165 -3.62 9.67 -18.02
N ASP A 166 -4.70 9.42 -18.78
CA ASP A 166 -6.08 9.50 -18.31
C ASP A 166 -6.53 8.24 -17.54
N GLN A 167 -5.67 7.23 -17.46
CA GLN A 167 -5.85 6.02 -16.66
C GLN A 167 -4.64 5.81 -15.75
N PRO A 168 -4.35 6.74 -14.82
CA PRO A 168 -3.13 6.69 -14.05
C PRO A 168 -3.15 5.54 -13.03
N VAL A 169 -1.96 5.04 -12.70
CA VAL A 169 -1.75 4.07 -11.62
C VAL A 169 -1.09 4.73 -10.42
N MET A 170 -1.17 4.10 -9.26
CA MET A 170 -0.34 4.46 -8.11
C MET A 170 0.79 3.44 -7.95
N LEU A 171 1.94 3.88 -7.43
CA LEU A 171 3.07 3.01 -7.15
C LEU A 171 3.31 2.95 -5.66
N LYS A 172 3.54 1.76 -5.11
CA LYS A 172 4.00 1.56 -3.75
C LYS A 172 5.36 0.88 -3.74
N LEU A 173 6.39 1.61 -3.37
CA LEU A 173 7.77 1.17 -3.53
C LEU A 173 8.47 1.10 -2.17
N THR A 174 9.52 0.27 -2.09
CA THR A 174 10.49 0.36 -1.00
C THR A 174 11.17 1.72 -1.05
N ILE A 175 11.40 2.34 0.11
CA ILE A 175 12.15 3.61 0.17
C ILE A 175 13.56 3.35 -0.42
N PRO A 176 13.98 4.11 -1.45
CA PRO A 176 15.16 3.76 -2.23
C PRO A 176 16.45 3.88 -1.42
N SER A 177 17.51 3.22 -1.89
CA SER A 177 18.85 3.35 -1.30
C SER A 177 19.46 4.73 -1.56
N VAL A 178 19.20 5.27 -2.76
CA VAL A 178 19.62 6.62 -3.17
C VAL A 178 18.44 7.58 -2.98
N ASP A 179 18.66 8.67 -2.27
CA ASP A 179 17.66 9.71 -2.05
C ASP A 179 17.15 10.26 -3.41
N ASP A 180 15.84 10.49 -3.53
CA ASP A 180 15.16 10.94 -4.75
C ASP A 180 15.28 10.02 -5.99
N PHE A 181 15.73 8.77 -5.82
CA PHE A 181 15.93 7.85 -6.96
C PHE A 181 14.68 7.66 -7.84
N TYR A 182 13.49 7.71 -7.25
CA TYR A 182 12.21 7.55 -7.95
C TYR A 182 11.54 8.87 -8.38
N LEU A 183 12.24 10.01 -8.35
CA LEU A 183 11.66 11.32 -8.70
C LEU A 183 11.07 11.37 -10.12
N ASP A 184 11.63 10.64 -11.07
CA ASP A 184 11.09 10.54 -12.42
C ASP A 184 9.73 9.82 -12.45
N LEU A 185 9.54 8.81 -11.58
CA LEU A 185 8.24 8.13 -11.42
C LEU A 185 7.22 9.05 -10.75
N VAL A 186 7.64 9.84 -9.77
CA VAL A 186 6.78 10.85 -9.11
C VAL A 186 6.26 11.88 -10.11
N ARG A 187 7.09 12.25 -11.10
CA ARG A 187 6.75 13.25 -12.13
C ARG A 187 6.07 12.66 -13.37
N HIS A 188 5.96 11.34 -13.47
CA HIS A 188 5.45 10.69 -14.67
C HIS A 188 3.93 10.96 -14.82
N PRO A 189 3.44 11.35 -16.01
CA PRO A 189 2.03 11.75 -16.20
C PRO A 189 1.01 10.63 -15.91
N SER A 190 1.41 9.37 -16.10
CA SER A 190 0.58 8.19 -15.82
C SER A 190 0.68 7.68 -14.38
N VAL A 191 1.35 8.42 -13.49
CA VAL A 191 1.45 8.10 -12.06
C VAL A 191 0.64 9.11 -11.26
N LEU A 192 -0.41 8.64 -10.58
CA LEU A 192 -1.25 9.47 -9.72
C LEU A 192 -0.52 9.85 -8.42
N ARG A 193 0.18 8.88 -7.83
CA ARG A 193 0.96 9.07 -6.60
C ARG A 193 1.97 7.94 -6.42
N VAL A 194 3.12 8.28 -5.86
CA VAL A 194 4.07 7.30 -5.33
C VAL A 194 3.96 7.28 -3.80
N VAL A 195 3.79 6.08 -3.25
CA VAL A 195 3.73 5.85 -1.82
C VAL A 195 4.82 4.87 -1.39
N ALA A 196 5.25 4.92 -0.12
CA ALA A 196 6.35 4.11 0.40
C ALA A 196 5.85 3.06 1.40
N LEU A 197 6.34 1.82 1.27
CA LEU A 197 6.27 0.83 2.34
C LEU A 197 7.44 1.01 3.31
N SER A 198 7.25 0.69 4.59
CA SER A 198 8.35 0.76 5.57
C SER A 198 9.33 -0.42 5.45
N GLY A 199 8.91 -1.54 4.85
CA GLY A 199 9.80 -2.65 4.46
C GLY A 199 10.45 -3.43 5.60
N GLY A 200 10.19 -3.07 6.85
CA GLY A 200 10.89 -3.63 8.02
C GLY A 200 11.73 -2.61 8.78
N TYR A 201 11.92 -1.40 8.25
CA TYR A 201 12.45 -0.28 9.03
C TYR A 201 11.53 0.07 10.19
N THR A 202 12.13 0.54 11.29
CA THR A 202 11.39 1.17 12.39
C THR A 202 10.64 2.39 11.88
N ARG A 203 9.59 2.85 12.60
CA ARG A 203 8.90 4.09 12.20
C ARG A 203 9.86 5.28 12.10
N ALA A 204 10.81 5.40 13.02
CA ALA A 204 11.80 6.49 13.02
C ALA A 204 12.70 6.45 11.77
N ASP A 205 13.26 5.28 11.45
CA ASP A 205 14.14 5.10 10.29
C ASP A 205 13.37 5.30 8.97
N ALA A 206 12.16 4.76 8.89
CA ALA A 206 11.31 4.91 7.72
C ALA A 206 10.96 6.38 7.47
N ASN A 207 10.60 7.13 8.51
CA ASN A 207 10.31 8.57 8.41
C ASN A 207 11.56 9.36 7.97
N ALA A 208 12.73 9.08 8.57
CA ALA A 208 13.97 9.78 8.25
C ALA A 208 14.45 9.53 6.81
N ARG A 209 14.18 8.33 6.26
CA ARG A 209 14.45 8.01 4.85
C ARG A 209 13.40 8.63 3.93
N LEU A 210 12.12 8.54 4.29
CA LEU A 210 11.02 9.09 3.49
C LEU A 210 11.14 10.60 3.30
N ALA A 211 11.51 11.34 4.34
CA ALA A 211 11.68 12.80 4.30
C ALA A 211 12.78 13.29 3.34
N ARG A 212 13.56 12.38 2.75
CA ARG A 212 14.59 12.66 1.75
C ARG A 212 14.18 12.24 0.33
N ASN A 213 12.91 11.88 0.14
CA ASN A 213 12.35 11.42 -1.13
C ASN A 213 11.14 12.27 -1.50
N HIS A 214 11.40 13.37 -2.21
CA HIS A 214 10.43 14.43 -2.47
C HIS A 214 9.24 13.92 -3.30
N GLY A 215 8.03 14.26 -2.85
CA GLY A 215 6.78 13.86 -3.50
C GLY A 215 6.36 12.39 -3.31
N MET A 216 7.14 11.60 -2.56
CA MET A 216 6.74 10.27 -2.09
C MET A 216 6.10 10.38 -0.69
N ILE A 217 4.95 9.71 -0.48
CA ILE A 217 4.24 9.73 0.82
C ILE A 217 4.20 8.35 1.48
N ALA A 218 3.97 8.27 2.78
CA ALA A 218 3.94 6.97 3.46
C ALA A 218 2.69 6.13 3.14
N SER A 219 2.86 4.81 3.08
CA SER A 219 1.80 3.81 3.12
C SER A 219 2.21 2.68 4.08
N PHE A 220 2.25 3.04 5.37
CA PHE A 220 2.76 2.17 6.44
C PHE A 220 1.66 1.35 7.11
N SER A 221 2.01 0.11 7.49
CA SER A 221 1.16 -0.75 8.31
C SER A 221 1.76 -0.91 9.71
N ARG A 222 2.72 -1.83 9.88
CA ARG A 222 3.38 -2.11 11.17
C ARG A 222 4.03 -0.88 11.78
N ALA A 223 4.68 -0.04 10.97
CA ALA A 223 5.30 1.19 11.47
C ALA A 223 4.28 2.21 11.99
N LEU A 224 3.04 2.24 11.45
CA LEU A 224 1.96 3.05 12.00
C LEU A 224 1.50 2.51 13.36
N THR A 225 1.37 1.18 13.48
CA THR A 225 0.84 0.52 14.69
C THR A 225 1.88 0.23 15.77
N GLU A 226 3.16 0.51 15.52
CA GLU A 226 4.24 0.31 16.48
C GLU A 226 3.99 1.13 17.75
N GLY A 227 3.91 0.45 18.90
CA GLY A 227 3.62 1.03 20.21
C GLY A 227 2.14 0.99 20.62
N LEU A 228 1.22 0.58 19.74
CA LEU A 228 -0.19 0.39 20.08
C LEU A 228 -0.44 -0.98 20.70
N SER A 229 -1.30 -1.04 21.72
CA SER A 229 -1.70 -2.31 22.34
C SER A 229 -3.17 -2.33 22.75
N ALA A 230 -3.70 -3.54 22.96
CA ALA A 230 -5.06 -3.72 23.46
C ALA A 230 -5.20 -3.32 24.95
N GLN A 231 -4.10 -3.20 25.68
CA GLN A 231 -4.09 -2.90 27.12
C GLN A 231 -4.06 -1.41 27.43
N GLN A 232 -3.76 -0.56 26.45
CA GLN A 232 -3.79 0.89 26.60
C GLN A 232 -5.22 1.38 26.85
N SER A 233 -5.35 2.39 27.71
CA SER A 233 -6.56 3.21 27.76
C SER A 233 -6.81 3.89 26.40
N ASP A 234 -8.04 4.35 26.16
CA ASP A 234 -8.35 5.05 24.92
C ASP A 234 -7.58 6.37 24.77
N GLU A 235 -7.29 7.06 25.87
CA GLU A 235 -6.48 8.28 25.87
C GLU A 235 -5.03 7.99 25.44
N GLU A 236 -4.38 7.02 26.06
CA GLU A 236 -3.00 6.62 25.71
C GLU A 236 -2.91 6.10 24.27
N PHE A 237 -3.90 5.30 23.85
CA PHE A 237 -3.97 4.76 22.50
C PHE A 237 -4.09 5.89 21.47
N ASN A 238 -5.01 6.83 21.68
CA ASN A 238 -5.22 7.97 20.78
C ASN A 238 -4.00 8.88 20.72
N ALA A 239 -3.36 9.16 21.87
CA ALA A 239 -2.13 9.96 21.92
C ALA A 239 -0.97 9.28 21.18
N THR A 240 -0.80 7.96 21.35
CA THR A 240 0.23 7.18 20.66
C THR A 240 0.00 7.17 19.15
N LEU A 241 -1.25 6.94 18.72
CA LEU A 241 -1.63 6.94 17.31
C LEU A 241 -1.43 8.33 16.69
N ASP A 242 -1.80 9.40 17.39
CA ASP A 242 -1.62 10.78 16.94
C ASP A 242 -0.15 11.12 16.70
N ALA A 243 0.71 10.78 17.66
CA ALA A 243 2.15 11.00 17.54
C ALA A 243 2.75 10.22 16.35
N ALA A 244 2.30 8.99 16.13
CA ALA A 244 2.71 8.19 14.98
C ALA A 244 2.25 8.83 13.65
N ILE A 245 0.97 9.24 13.55
CA ILE A 245 0.42 9.92 12.37
C ILE A 245 1.16 11.23 12.11
N ALA A 246 1.40 12.04 13.14
CA ALA A 246 2.08 13.33 13.02
C ALA A 246 3.50 13.18 12.45
N GLY A 247 4.28 12.23 12.97
CA GLY A 247 5.63 11.98 12.48
C GLY A 247 5.66 11.47 11.03
N ILE A 248 4.73 10.57 10.69
CA ILE A 248 4.59 10.03 9.34
C ILE A 248 4.14 11.11 8.35
N PHE A 249 3.19 11.95 8.76
CA PHE A 249 2.69 13.06 7.96
C PHE A 249 3.79 14.08 7.67
N ALA A 250 4.56 14.49 8.69
CA ALA A 250 5.68 15.41 8.52
C ALA A 250 6.72 14.86 7.53
N ALA A 251 7.06 13.57 7.62
CA ALA A 251 7.98 12.92 6.69
C ALA A 251 7.41 12.77 5.27
N SER A 252 6.09 12.73 5.12
CA SER A 252 5.41 12.64 3.82
C SER A 252 5.18 14.01 3.16
N ASN A 253 5.44 15.11 3.88
CA ASN A 253 5.15 16.47 3.43
C ASN A 253 6.41 17.22 2.96
N THR A 254 7.34 16.47 2.34
CA THR A 254 8.62 16.95 1.81
C THR A 254 8.62 16.95 0.29
#